data_AF-A0A952JXQ3-F1
#
_entry.id   AF-A0A952JXQ3-F1
#
_cell.length_a   1.000
_cell.length_b   1.000
_cell.length_c   1.000
_cell.angle_alpha   90.00
_cell.angle_beta   90.00
_cell.angle_gamma   90.00
#
_symmetry.space_group_name_H-M   'P 1'
#
loop_
_entity.id
_entity.type
_entity.pdbx_description
1 polymer ?
#
loop_
_entity_poly.entity_id
_entity_poly.type
_entity_poly.pdbx_seq_one_letter_code
_entity_poly.pdbx_strand_id
1 'polypeptide(L)'
;KDMRIYKEEIFGPVLSVVRAKDYNEGLALANDHEYGNGVAIYTRDGDAARDFASKVQVGMVGVNVPIPVPLAYYTFGGWKRSGFGDLNQHGPDAFRFYTKTKTVTSRWPSGIKDGAEFVIPTMR
;
A
#
# COMPACT_ATOMS: atom_id res chain seq x y z
N LYS A 1 16.77 -13.51 -18.08
CA LYS A 1 16.27 -12.20 -17.58
C LYS A 1 16.93 -10.99 -18.26
N ASP A 2 17.95 -11.16 -19.11
CA ASP A 2 18.68 -10.03 -19.71
C ASP A 2 18.09 -9.47 -21.00
N MET A 3 17.02 -10.08 -21.51
CA MET A 3 16.35 -9.63 -22.73
C MET A 3 15.54 -8.37 -22.48
N ARG A 4 15.53 -7.45 -23.45
CA ARG A 4 14.74 -6.20 -23.37
C ARG A 4 13.24 -6.45 -23.20
N ILE A 5 12.70 -7.45 -23.90
CA ILE A 5 11.27 -7.87 -23.82
C ILE A 5 10.85 -8.38 -22.43
N TYR A 6 11.81 -8.63 -21.53
CA TYR A 6 11.54 -8.98 -20.14
C TYR A 6 11.62 -7.75 -19.22
N LYS A 7 12.53 -6.81 -19.48
CA LYS A 7 12.80 -5.65 -18.60
C LYS A 7 11.87 -4.46 -18.87
N GLU A 8 11.50 -4.22 -20.12
CA GLU A 8 10.70 -3.08 -20.55
C GLU A 8 9.21 -3.46 -20.64
N GLU A 9 8.34 -2.65 -20.03
CA GLU A 9 6.89 -2.84 -20.12
C GLU A 9 6.39 -2.46 -21.53
N ILE A 10 5.75 -3.42 -22.22
CA ILE A 10 5.38 -3.29 -23.64
C ILE A 10 4.04 -2.54 -23.84
N PHE A 11 3.11 -2.63 -22.88
CA PHE A 11 1.78 -2.02 -22.96
C PHE A 11 0.92 -2.45 -24.18
N GLY A 12 1.13 -3.69 -24.65
CA GLY A 12 0.40 -4.30 -25.76
C GLY A 12 0.14 -5.80 -25.55
N PRO A 13 -0.49 -6.51 -26.50
CA PRO A 13 -0.89 -7.90 -26.35
C PRO A 13 0.30 -8.87 -26.54
N VAL A 14 1.31 -8.77 -25.66
CA VAL A 14 2.54 -9.56 -25.73
C VAL A 14 2.77 -10.28 -24.40
N LEU A 15 2.90 -11.62 -24.44
CA LEU A 15 3.21 -12.46 -23.29
C LEU A 15 4.62 -13.05 -23.44
N SER A 16 5.46 -12.86 -22.42
CA SER A 16 6.79 -13.46 -22.31
C SER A 16 6.77 -14.61 -21.30
N VAL A 17 7.24 -15.80 -21.69
CA VAL A 17 7.34 -16.96 -20.79
C VAL A 17 8.79 -17.15 -20.35
N VAL A 18 9.03 -17.09 -19.04
CA VAL A 18 10.33 -17.40 -18.44
C VAL A 18 10.20 -18.69 -17.65
N ARG A 19 11.01 -19.69 -18.00
CA ARG A 19 11.04 -20.97 -17.28
C ARG A 19 11.96 -20.85 -16.07
N ALA A 20 11.41 -21.02 -14.87
CA ALA A 20 12.17 -21.18 -13.63
C ALA A 20 12.36 -22.68 -13.32
N LYS A 21 13.50 -23.05 -12.75
CA LYS A 21 13.84 -24.42 -12.37
C LYS A 21 13.16 -24.83 -11.08
N ASP A 22 12.99 -23.89 -10.17
CA ASP A 22 12.43 -24.13 -8.84
C ASP A 22 11.67 -22.91 -8.29
N TYR A 23 11.10 -23.10 -7.11
CA TYR A 23 10.33 -22.08 -6.39
C TYR A 23 11.14 -20.82 -6.09
N ASN A 24 12.38 -20.96 -5.65
CA ASN A 24 13.22 -19.82 -5.25
C ASN A 24 13.61 -18.98 -6.47
N GLU A 25 13.92 -19.63 -7.59
CA GLU A 25 14.15 -18.92 -8.86
C GLU A 25 12.88 -18.17 -9.31
N GLY A 26 11.71 -18.79 -9.19
CA GLY A 26 10.43 -18.14 -9.49
C GLY A 26 10.16 -16.89 -8.64
N LEU A 27 10.39 -16.97 -7.34
CA LEU A 27 10.28 -15.83 -6.42
C LEU A 27 11.32 -14.74 -6.74
N ALA A 28 12.56 -15.14 -7.04
CA ALA A 28 13.64 -14.22 -7.38
C ALA A 28 13.33 -13.42 -8.66
N LEU A 29 12.65 -14.00 -9.65
CA LEU A 29 12.25 -13.26 -10.86
C LEU A 29 11.37 -12.05 -10.54
N ALA A 30 10.43 -12.17 -9.59
CA ALA A 30 9.58 -11.06 -9.17
C ALA A 30 10.33 -10.06 -8.28
N ASN A 31 11.21 -10.55 -7.40
CA ASN A 31 11.97 -9.71 -6.47
C ASN A 31 13.09 -8.92 -7.16
N ASP A 32 13.77 -9.51 -8.14
CA ASP A 32 14.84 -8.84 -8.91
C ASP A 32 14.30 -7.84 -9.93
N HIS A 33 13.01 -7.90 -10.27
CA HIS A 33 12.42 -6.96 -11.21
C HIS A 33 12.29 -5.56 -10.60
N GLU A 34 12.57 -4.52 -11.37
CA GLU A 34 12.46 -3.13 -10.93
C GLU A 34 11.01 -2.66 -10.65
N TYR A 35 10.02 -3.39 -11.17
CA TYR A 35 8.61 -3.11 -11.03
C TYR A 35 8.01 -4.03 -9.96
N GLY A 36 7.03 -3.52 -9.23
CA GLY A 36 6.44 -4.19 -8.08
C GLY A 36 4.95 -3.89 -7.94
N ASN A 37 4.22 -3.82 -9.06
CA ASN A 37 2.80 -3.49 -9.08
C ASN A 37 1.93 -4.66 -8.57
N GLY A 38 1.81 -5.72 -9.37
CA GLY A 38 1.03 -6.91 -9.04
C GLY A 38 1.75 -8.19 -9.45
N VAL A 39 1.50 -9.28 -8.71
CA VAL A 39 2.06 -10.61 -8.97
C VAL A 39 1.05 -11.69 -8.61
N ALA A 40 1.09 -12.83 -9.29
CA ALA A 40 0.24 -13.97 -8.98
C ALA A 40 1.05 -15.27 -8.86
N ILE A 41 0.68 -16.10 -7.89
CA ILE A 41 1.12 -17.49 -7.77
C ILE A 41 -0.08 -18.42 -7.98
N TYR A 42 0.09 -19.43 -8.80
CA TYR A 42 -0.89 -20.50 -9.02
C TYR A 42 -0.37 -21.78 -8.43
N THR A 43 -1.01 -22.25 -7.35
CA THR A 43 -0.61 -23.45 -6.63
C THR A 43 -1.77 -24.00 -5.82
N ARG A 44 -1.73 -25.30 -5.53
CA ARG A 44 -2.61 -25.96 -4.55
C ARG A 44 -1.97 -26.08 -3.18
N ASP A 45 -0.68 -25.79 -3.08
CA ASP A 45 0.08 -25.90 -1.84
C ASP A 45 -0.02 -24.61 -1.02
N GLY A 46 -0.52 -24.75 0.21
CA GLY A 46 -0.73 -23.61 1.10
C GLY A 46 0.57 -23.00 1.63
N ASP A 47 1.61 -23.82 1.81
CA ASP A 47 2.91 -23.37 2.30
C ASP A 47 3.59 -22.47 1.26
N ALA A 48 3.67 -22.92 0.01
CA ALA A 48 4.19 -22.15 -1.11
C ALA A 48 3.41 -20.84 -1.32
N ALA A 49 2.08 -20.87 -1.21
CA ALA A 49 1.25 -19.67 -1.34
C ALA A 49 1.54 -18.65 -0.22
N ARG A 50 1.61 -19.11 1.03
CA ARG A 50 1.88 -18.26 2.20
C ARG A 50 3.30 -17.71 2.16
N ASP A 51 4.28 -18.56 1.88
CA ASP A 51 5.69 -18.18 1.79
C ASP A 51 5.88 -17.13 0.69
N PHE A 52 5.28 -17.34 -0.49
CA PHE A 52 5.39 -16.44 -1.62
C PHE A 52 4.79 -15.07 -1.30
N ALA A 53 3.55 -15.03 -0.80
CA ALA A 53 2.90 -13.79 -0.42
C ALA A 53 3.65 -13.04 0.69
N SER A 54 4.34 -13.73 1.58
CA SER A 54 5.12 -13.10 2.66
C SER A 54 6.47 -12.54 2.22
N LYS A 55 7.12 -13.15 1.23
CA LYS A 55 8.50 -12.81 0.81
C LYS A 55 8.58 -11.98 -0.45
N VAL A 56 7.55 -11.98 -1.28
CA VAL A 56 7.56 -11.24 -2.55
C VAL A 56 7.51 -9.73 -2.27
N GLN A 57 8.36 -8.97 -2.94
CA GLN A 57 8.48 -7.52 -2.79
C GLN A 57 7.58 -6.80 -3.80
N VAL A 58 6.28 -7.09 -3.77
CA VAL A 58 5.28 -6.56 -4.72
C VAL A 58 4.04 -6.12 -3.94
N GLY A 59 3.45 -4.98 -4.33
CA GLY A 59 2.36 -4.35 -3.55
C GLY A 59 1.05 -5.13 -3.55
N MET A 60 0.71 -5.80 -4.67
CA MET A 60 -0.53 -6.59 -4.80
C MET A 60 -0.21 -8.04 -5.15
N VAL A 61 -0.71 -8.99 -4.35
CA VAL A 61 -0.41 -10.42 -4.51
C VAL A 61 -1.69 -11.22 -4.70
N GLY A 62 -1.76 -12.00 -5.77
CA GLY A 62 -2.83 -12.94 -6.07
C GLY A 62 -2.43 -14.39 -5.82
N VAL A 63 -3.25 -15.14 -5.09
CA VAL A 63 -3.10 -16.59 -4.97
C VAL A 63 -4.25 -17.23 -5.73
N ASN A 64 -3.94 -17.90 -6.85
CA ASN A 64 -4.92 -18.44 -7.81
C ASN A 64 -5.87 -17.37 -8.41
N VAL A 65 -5.44 -16.11 -8.39
CA VAL A 65 -6.15 -14.95 -8.97
C VAL A 65 -5.18 -14.19 -9.87
N PRO A 66 -5.50 -13.97 -11.17
CA PRO A 66 -4.51 -13.48 -12.14
C PRO A 66 -4.23 -11.98 -12.02
N ILE A 67 -5.26 -11.21 -11.69
CA ILE A 67 -5.21 -9.74 -11.60
C ILE A 67 -5.70 -9.39 -10.19
N PRO A 68 -4.79 -9.28 -9.20
CA PRO A 68 -5.16 -9.09 -7.80
C PRO A 68 -5.42 -7.61 -7.46
N VAL A 69 -6.24 -6.94 -8.27
CA VAL A 69 -6.58 -5.52 -8.05
C VAL A 69 -7.54 -5.41 -6.86
N PRO A 70 -7.18 -4.68 -5.79
CA PRO A 70 -8.03 -4.51 -4.62
C PRO A 70 -9.31 -3.76 -4.98
N LEU A 71 -10.42 -4.12 -4.32
CA LEU A 71 -11.68 -3.39 -4.43
C LEU A 71 -11.57 -2.00 -3.79
N ALA A 72 -12.45 -1.08 -4.18
CA ALA A 72 -12.37 0.35 -3.82
C ALA A 72 -12.31 0.65 -2.31
N TYR A 73 -12.82 -0.25 -1.47
CA TYR A 73 -12.79 -0.12 0.00
C TYR A 73 -11.49 -0.65 0.63
N TYR A 74 -10.66 -1.38 -0.12
CA TYR A 74 -9.25 -1.63 0.19
C TYR A 74 -8.37 -0.54 -0.42
N THR A 75 -7.07 -0.75 -0.56
CA THR A 75 -6.09 0.24 -1.03
C THR A 75 -5.30 -0.31 -2.23
N PHE A 76 -5.23 0.42 -3.34
CA PHE A 76 -4.38 0.07 -4.50
C PHE A 76 -3.02 0.77 -4.43
N GLY A 77 -1.94 -0.01 -4.57
CA GLY A 77 -0.59 0.52 -4.67
C GLY A 77 0.44 -0.57 -5.00
N GLY A 78 1.51 -0.14 -5.68
CA GLY A 78 2.67 -0.96 -5.99
C GLY A 78 3.88 -0.57 -5.16
N TRP A 79 4.90 -1.43 -5.17
CA TRP A 79 6.20 -1.17 -4.55
C TRP A 79 7.27 -0.92 -5.63
N LYS A 80 8.49 -0.59 -5.21
CA LYS A 80 9.64 -0.28 -6.09
C LYS A 80 9.30 0.88 -7.03
N ARG A 81 9.58 0.75 -8.34
CA ARG A 81 9.23 1.77 -9.34
C ARG A 81 7.74 1.84 -9.67
N SER A 82 6.88 1.10 -8.97
CA SER A 82 5.43 1.04 -9.21
C SER A 82 4.60 1.82 -8.19
N GLY A 83 5.23 2.54 -7.26
CA GLY A 83 4.57 3.42 -6.31
C GLY A 83 5.54 4.44 -5.74
N PHE A 84 5.06 5.67 -5.50
CA PHE A 84 5.85 6.74 -4.91
C PHE A 84 5.03 7.42 -3.81
N GLY A 85 5.64 7.59 -2.64
CA GLY A 85 4.95 8.07 -1.44
C GLY A 85 4.57 6.94 -0.49
N ASP A 86 3.91 7.31 0.60
CA ASP A 86 3.55 6.45 1.73
C ASP A 86 2.06 6.07 1.77
N LEU A 87 1.22 6.69 0.93
CA LEU A 87 -0.22 6.48 0.88
C LEU A 87 -0.68 5.93 -0.48
N ASN A 88 -1.66 5.03 -0.44
CA ASN A 88 -2.26 4.38 -1.60
C ASN A 88 -3.47 5.14 -2.19
N GLN A 89 -3.97 4.67 -3.34
CA GLN A 89 -4.90 5.45 -4.17
C GLN A 89 -6.35 5.56 -3.67
N HIS A 90 -6.91 4.50 -3.11
CA HIS A 90 -8.30 4.46 -2.62
C HIS A 90 -8.37 3.79 -1.24
N GLY A 91 -9.57 3.67 -0.68
CA GLY A 91 -9.76 3.20 0.69
C GLY A 91 -9.31 4.23 1.75
N PRO A 92 -8.99 3.78 2.97
CA PRO A 92 -8.61 4.66 4.08
C PRO A 92 -7.41 5.59 3.79
N ASP A 93 -6.47 5.15 2.94
CA ASP A 93 -5.28 5.94 2.61
C ASP A 93 -5.60 7.19 1.80
N ALA A 94 -6.61 7.13 0.92
CA ALA A 94 -7.06 8.31 0.19
C ALA A 94 -7.60 9.39 1.15
N PHE A 95 -8.36 9.00 2.17
CA PHE A 95 -8.84 9.93 3.17
C PHE A 95 -7.69 10.53 3.98
N ARG A 96 -6.67 9.73 4.34
CA ARG A 96 -5.47 10.23 5.01
C ARG A 96 -4.71 11.23 4.14
N PHE A 97 -4.61 10.98 2.83
CA PHE A 97 -3.91 11.86 1.90
C PHE A 97 -4.62 13.21 1.75
N TYR A 98 -5.95 13.21 1.68
CA TYR A 98 -6.75 14.43 1.49
C TYR A 98 -7.14 15.14 2.80
N THR A 99 -6.70 14.67 3.96
CA THR A 99 -7.03 15.29 5.26
C THR A 99 -5.79 15.55 6.11
N LYS A 100 -5.95 16.36 7.16
CA LYS A 100 -4.88 16.64 8.14
C LYS A 100 -5.40 16.38 9.54
N THR A 101 -4.64 15.60 10.32
CA THR A 101 -4.98 15.33 11.73
C THR A 101 -4.77 16.58 12.58
N LYS A 102 -5.78 16.93 13.39
CA LYS A 102 -5.70 17.99 14.40
C LYS A 102 -6.14 17.45 15.75
N THR A 103 -5.31 17.62 16.77
CA THR A 103 -5.61 17.22 18.15
C THR A 103 -5.80 18.46 19.00
N VAL A 104 -6.95 18.57 19.68
CA VAL A 104 -7.27 19.70 20.56
C VAL A 104 -7.40 19.19 22.00
N THR A 105 -6.55 19.70 22.89
CA THR A 105 -6.73 19.51 24.34
C THR A 105 -7.37 20.78 24.89
N SER A 106 -8.54 20.65 25.51
CA SER A 106 -9.26 21.79 26.07
C SER A 106 -9.57 21.57 27.54
N ARG A 107 -9.38 22.63 28.34
CA ARG A 107 -9.87 22.73 29.72
C ARG A 107 -10.60 24.05 29.86
N TRP A 108 -11.67 24.03 30.64
CA TRP A 108 -12.40 25.24 31.01
C TRP A 108 -12.28 25.42 32.52
N PRO A 109 -11.76 26.56 33.03
CA PRO A 109 -11.97 26.91 34.43
C PRO A 109 -13.46 27.15 34.68
N SER A 110 -13.90 27.20 35.95
CA SER A 110 -15.28 27.61 36.26
C SER A 110 -15.55 29.00 35.69
N GLY A 111 -16.76 29.22 35.20
CA GLY A 111 -17.19 30.46 34.54
C GLY A 111 -18.47 31.00 35.15
N ILE A 112 -19.31 31.65 34.34
CA ILE A 112 -20.57 32.31 34.77
C ILE A 112 -21.60 31.43 35.51
N LYS A 113 -21.39 30.11 35.57
CA LYS A 113 -22.09 29.21 36.50
C LYS A 113 -21.97 29.70 37.97
N ASP A 114 -20.86 30.33 38.32
CA ASP A 114 -20.61 30.91 39.65
C ASP A 114 -20.97 32.41 39.75
N GLY A 115 -21.53 33.00 38.68
CA GLY A 115 -21.90 34.42 38.58
C GLY A 115 -21.17 35.18 37.47
N ALA A 116 -21.76 36.27 36.96
CA ALA A 116 -21.15 37.10 35.93
C ALA A 116 -20.14 38.09 36.54
N GLU A 117 -18.84 37.89 36.31
CA GLU A 117 -17.81 38.90 36.60
C GLU A 117 -17.59 39.80 35.37
N PHE A 118 -18.01 41.06 35.49
CA PHE A 118 -17.80 42.12 34.49
C PHE A 118 -16.61 43.03 34.84
N VAL A 119 -15.74 42.61 35.77
CA VAL A 119 -14.65 43.46 36.27
C VAL A 119 -13.40 43.27 35.43
N ILE A 120 -12.91 44.37 34.85
CA ILE A 120 -11.58 44.43 34.22
C ILE A 120 -10.53 44.07 35.28
N PRO A 121 -9.70 43.02 35.08
CA PRO A 121 -8.63 42.70 36.01
C PRO A 121 -7.65 43.88 36.09
N THR A 122 -7.53 44.51 37.26
CA THR A 122 -6.42 45.41 37.55
C THR A 122 -5.35 44.61 38.29
N MET A 123 -4.11 44.67 37.80
CA MET A 123 -2.98 43.96 38.41
C MET A 123 -2.80 44.43 39.87
N ARG A 124 -2.68 43.47 40.79
CA ARG A 124 -2.02 43.63 42.08
C ARG A 124 -0.80 42.72 42.11
#